data_AF-L0A457-F1
#
_entry.id   AF-L0A457-F1
#
_cell.length_a   1.000
_cell.length_b   1.000
_cell.length_c   1.000
_cell.angle_alpha   90.00
_cell.angle_beta   90.00
_cell.angle_gamma   90.00
#
_symmetry.space_group_name_H-M   'P 1'
#
loop_
_entity.id
_entity.type
_entity.pdbx_description
1 polymer ?
#
loop_
_entity_poly.entity_id
_entity_poly.type
_entity_poly.pdbx_seq_one_letter_code
_entity_poly.pdbx_strand_id
1 'polypeptide(L)'
;MNAIDLTPDEFAQFLGGLYERDERLAILPAGMTAVSDEVVDEYTFSAHVEALRSEGIDGDVWGTLDDLELQAPDEDEAWERIKAFYAARGCVLLRVGPDEYVLAEDLARRLGLPTPA
;
A
#
# COMPACT_ATOMS: atom_id res chain seq x y z
N MET A 1 3.07 2.01 14.25
CA MET A 1 2.86 1.17 13.06
C MET A 1 4.20 0.62 12.61
N ASN A 2 4.24 -0.64 12.19
CA ASN A 2 5.45 -1.21 11.61
C ASN A 2 5.65 -0.63 10.21
N ALA A 3 6.87 -0.21 9.89
CA ALA A 3 7.19 0.42 8.61
C ALA A 3 8.18 -0.45 7.81
N ILE A 4 7.97 -0.50 6.50
CA ILE A 4 8.84 -1.12 5.51
C ILE A 4 9.24 -0.01 4.55
N ASP A 5 10.54 0.21 4.38
CA ASP A 5 11.07 1.23 3.48
C ASP A 5 11.64 0.54 2.23
N LEU A 6 11.12 0.91 1.05
CA LEU A 6 11.66 0.50 -0.25
C LEU A 6 12.10 1.73 -1.03
N THR A 7 13.16 1.58 -1.82
CA THR A 7 13.47 2.52 -2.90
C THR A 7 12.46 2.37 -4.05
N PRO A 8 12.31 3.38 -4.92
CA PRO A 8 11.46 3.26 -6.12
C PRO A 8 11.82 2.06 -7.00
N ASP A 9 13.11 1.74 -7.15
CA ASP A 9 13.57 0.58 -7.93
C ASP A 9 13.20 -0.75 -7.25
N GLU A 10 13.36 -0.86 -5.93
CA GLU A 10 12.94 -2.04 -5.17
C GLU A 10 11.43 -2.23 -5.21
N PHE A 11 10.68 -1.13 -5.17
CA PHE A 11 9.23 -1.16 -5.29
C PHE A 11 8.79 -1.60 -6.70
N ALA A 12 9.39 -1.05 -7.76
CA ALA A 12 9.13 -1.50 -9.12
C ALA A 12 9.47 -2.99 -9.32
N GLN A 13 10.58 -3.46 -8.73
CA GLN A 13 10.94 -4.87 -8.74
C GLN A 13 9.92 -5.73 -7.97
N PHE A 14 9.45 -5.25 -6.83
CA PHE A 14 8.41 -5.90 -6.04
C PHE A 14 7.11 -6.03 -6.85
N LEU A 15 6.63 -4.94 -7.44
CA LEU A 15 5.43 -4.93 -8.30
C LEU A 15 5.57 -5.89 -9.50
N GLY A 16 6.75 -5.92 -10.13
CA GLY A 16 7.05 -6.86 -11.22
C GLY A 16 7.04 -8.34 -10.80
N GLY A 17 7.09 -8.63 -9.50
CA GLY A 17 6.90 -9.96 -8.92
C GLY A 17 5.45 -10.29 -8.58
N LEU A 18 4.50 -9.40 -8.85
CA LEU A 18 3.08 -9.57 -8.56
C LEU A 18 2.26 -9.79 -9.84
N TYR A 19 1.08 -10.36 -9.66
CA TYR A 19 0.01 -10.34 -10.64
C TYR A 19 -1.33 -10.09 -9.94
N GLU A 20 -2.28 -9.50 -10.66
CA GLU A 20 -3.67 -9.37 -10.22
C GLU A 20 -4.54 -10.36 -10.99
N ARG A 21 -5.37 -11.13 -10.28
CA ARG A 21 -6.44 -11.93 -10.87
C ARG A 21 -7.63 -11.98 -9.93
N ASP A 22 -8.84 -11.82 -10.47
CA ASP A 22 -10.09 -11.81 -9.72
C ASP A 22 -10.05 -10.79 -8.55
N GLU A 23 -9.59 -9.56 -8.83
CA GLU A 23 -9.47 -8.46 -7.86
C GLU A 23 -8.59 -8.84 -6.65
N ARG A 24 -7.56 -9.66 -6.87
CA ARG A 24 -6.63 -10.08 -5.82
C ARG A 24 -5.18 -10.04 -6.30
N LEU A 25 -4.34 -9.36 -5.52
CA LEU A 25 -2.88 -9.42 -5.68
C LEU A 25 -2.30 -10.72 -5.13
N ALA A 26 -1.44 -11.34 -5.92
CA ALA A 26 -0.66 -12.51 -5.56
C ALA A 26 0.75 -12.47 -6.15
N ILE A 27 1.66 -13.28 -5.60
CA ILE A 27 3.04 -13.40 -6.07
C ILE A 27 3.08 -14.26 -7.33
N LEU A 28 3.75 -13.79 -8.37
CA LEU A 28 4.01 -14.55 -9.58
C LEU A 28 4.85 -15.81 -9.27
N PRO A 29 4.38 -17.02 -9.67
CA PRO A 29 5.18 -18.22 -9.52
C PRO A 29 6.50 -18.13 -10.31
N ALA A 30 7.55 -18.72 -9.74
CA ALA A 30 8.87 -18.71 -10.37
C ALA A 30 8.83 -19.28 -11.81
N GLY A 31 9.40 -18.52 -12.75
CA GLY A 31 9.44 -18.91 -14.17
C GLY A 31 8.16 -18.61 -14.95
N MET A 32 7.15 -17.98 -14.33
CA MET A 32 5.98 -17.46 -15.02
C MET A 32 6.11 -15.97 -15.33
N THR A 33 5.29 -15.51 -16.26
CA THR A 33 5.13 -14.10 -16.62
C THR A 33 3.64 -13.79 -16.59
N ALA A 34 3.25 -12.70 -15.94
CA ALA A 34 1.87 -12.21 -16.01
C ALA A 34 1.49 -11.94 -17.47
N VAL A 35 0.24 -12.23 -17.84
CA VAL A 35 -0.32 -11.68 -19.08
C VAL A 35 -0.51 -10.17 -18.90
N SER A 36 -0.56 -9.42 -20.00
CA SER A 36 -0.50 -7.94 -19.95
C SER A 36 -1.58 -7.28 -19.10
N ASP A 37 -2.75 -7.91 -19.02
CA ASP A 37 -3.91 -7.48 -18.22
C ASP A 37 -3.84 -7.88 -16.74
N GLU A 38 -2.88 -8.70 -16.36
CA GLU A 38 -2.63 -9.13 -14.97
C GLU A 38 -1.37 -8.45 -14.39
N VAL A 39 -0.68 -7.61 -15.17
CA VAL A 39 0.49 -6.87 -14.70
C VAL A 39 0.06 -5.87 -13.64
N VAL A 40 0.78 -5.87 -12.53
CA VAL A 40 0.54 -4.94 -11.42
C VAL A 40 1.49 -3.75 -11.59
N ASP A 41 0.91 -2.58 -11.80
CA ASP A 41 1.59 -1.30 -11.64
C ASP A 41 1.20 -0.65 -10.30
N GLU A 42 1.72 0.54 -10.04
CA GLU A 42 1.45 1.30 -8.82
C GLU A 42 -0.05 1.62 -8.66
N TYR A 43 -0.74 1.93 -9.75
CA TYR A 43 -2.17 2.25 -9.74
C TYR A 43 -2.99 1.00 -9.40
N THR A 44 -2.72 -0.13 -10.03
CA THR A 44 -3.33 -1.42 -9.67
C THR A 44 -3.04 -1.77 -8.21
N PHE A 45 -1.80 -1.62 -7.75
CA PHE A 45 -1.44 -1.87 -6.35
C PHE A 45 -2.21 -0.99 -5.36
N SER A 46 -2.40 0.29 -5.69
CA SER A 46 -3.11 1.26 -4.86
C SER A 46 -4.57 0.88 -4.58
N ALA A 47 -5.21 0.12 -5.47
CA ALA A 47 -6.58 -0.35 -5.26
C ALA A 47 -6.71 -1.37 -4.11
N HIS A 48 -5.60 -1.94 -3.63
CA HIS A 48 -5.57 -2.97 -2.58
C HIS A 48 -5.07 -2.45 -1.22
N VAL A 49 -4.68 -1.18 -1.13
CA VAL A 49 -4.21 -0.59 0.13
C VAL A 49 -5.36 0.05 0.90
N GLU A 50 -5.25 0.11 2.22
CA GLU A 50 -6.29 0.65 3.11
C GLU A 50 -6.34 2.18 3.08
N ALA A 51 -5.20 2.82 2.82
CA ALA A 51 -5.05 4.26 2.64
C ALA A 51 -3.69 4.54 1.98
N LEU A 52 -3.55 5.68 1.31
CA LEU A 52 -2.28 6.13 0.77
C LEU A 52 -2.13 7.65 0.80
N ARG A 53 -0.88 8.08 0.77
CA ARG A 53 -0.47 9.45 0.44
C ARG A 53 0.65 9.34 -0.58
N SER A 54 0.40 9.73 -1.82
CA SER A 54 1.35 9.61 -2.93
C SER A 54 1.39 10.90 -3.74
N GLU A 55 2.55 11.25 -4.29
CA GLU A 55 2.67 12.34 -5.27
C GLU A 55 2.23 11.90 -6.68
N GLY A 56 2.30 10.61 -6.98
CA GLY A 56 2.00 10.02 -8.29
C GLY A 56 0.55 9.55 -8.46
N ILE A 57 -0.12 9.24 -7.36
CA ILE A 57 -1.52 8.80 -7.31
C ILE A 57 -2.33 9.82 -6.53
N ASP A 58 -3.44 10.29 -7.12
CA ASP A 58 -4.41 11.16 -6.47
C ASP A 58 -5.13 10.37 -5.35
N GLY A 59 -4.46 10.27 -4.19
CA GLY A 59 -4.98 9.65 -2.99
C GLY A 59 -5.86 10.63 -2.22
N ASP A 60 -7.08 10.23 -1.89
CA ASP A 60 -8.01 11.08 -1.16
C ASP A 60 -7.78 10.98 0.36
N VAL A 61 -6.75 11.67 0.86
CA VAL A 61 -6.44 11.74 2.31
C VAL A 61 -7.63 12.30 3.08
N TRP A 62 -8.32 13.30 2.54
CA TRP A 62 -9.46 13.93 3.21
C TRP A 62 -10.70 13.03 3.18
N GLY A 63 -11.02 12.41 2.06
CA GLY A 63 -12.09 11.42 1.96
C GLY A 63 -11.85 10.22 2.87
N THR A 64 -10.60 9.73 2.94
CA THR A 64 -10.22 8.70 3.90
C THR A 64 -10.43 9.17 5.34
N LEU A 65 -9.99 10.40 5.69
CA LEU A 65 -10.18 10.95 7.03
C LEU A 65 -11.68 11.03 7.42
N ASP A 66 -12.51 11.46 6.47
CA ASP A 66 -13.96 11.58 6.63
C ASP A 66 -14.64 10.21 6.78
N ASP A 67 -14.25 9.22 5.98
CA ASP A 67 -14.73 7.83 6.07
C ASP A 67 -14.40 7.20 7.43
N LEU A 68 -13.28 7.61 8.03
CA LEU A 68 -12.87 7.19 9.37
C LEU A 68 -13.53 7.99 10.51
N GLU A 69 -14.37 8.97 10.17
CA GLU A 69 -15.02 9.92 11.10
C GLU A 69 -14.02 10.68 11.98
N LEU A 70 -12.85 11.04 11.41
CA LEU A 70 -11.79 11.78 12.09
C LEU A 70 -11.77 13.25 11.63
N GLN A 71 -11.06 14.10 12.39
CA GLN A 71 -10.91 15.52 12.06
C GLN A 71 -9.47 15.94 12.23
N ALA A 72 -8.97 16.79 11.33
CA ALA A 72 -7.62 17.33 11.36
C ALA A 72 -7.60 18.78 10.85
N PRO A 73 -6.67 19.63 11.35
CA PRO A 73 -6.54 21.00 10.88
C PRO A 73 -5.81 21.15 9.54
N ASP A 74 -5.01 20.16 9.15
CA ASP A 74 -4.24 20.13 7.91
C ASP A 74 -3.99 18.68 7.46
N GLU A 75 -3.43 18.53 6.26
CA GLU A 75 -3.25 17.22 5.62
C GLU A 75 -2.19 16.36 6.30
N ASP A 76 -1.13 16.97 6.86
CA ASP A 76 -0.10 16.24 7.59
C ASP A 76 -0.69 15.62 8.86
N GLU A 77 -1.47 16.40 9.61
CA GLU A 77 -2.15 15.91 10.81
C GLU A 77 -3.32 14.97 10.48
N ALA A 78 -3.94 15.09 9.29
CA ALA A 78 -4.92 14.13 8.77
C ALA A 78 -4.24 12.78 8.53
N TRP A 79 -3.10 12.80 7.84
CA TRP A 79 -2.37 11.59 7.52
C TRP A 79 -1.82 10.88 8.75
N GLU A 80 -1.28 11.60 9.74
CA GLU A 80 -0.86 10.99 11.01
C GLU A 80 -2.03 10.34 11.77
N ARG A 81 -3.24 10.92 11.70
CA ARG A 81 -4.44 10.32 12.30
C ARG A 81 -4.90 9.05 11.59
N ILE A 82 -4.91 9.06 10.26
CA ILE A 82 -5.21 7.88 9.43
C ILE A 82 -4.22 6.76 9.76
N LYS A 83 -2.91 7.08 9.79
CA LYS A 83 -1.87 6.13 10.18
C LYS A 83 -2.10 5.59 11.58
N ALA A 84 -2.42 6.43 12.56
CA ALA A 84 -2.71 5.99 13.93
C ALA A 84 -3.94 5.06 14.00
N PHE A 85 -4.99 5.35 13.24
CA PHE A 85 -6.19 4.52 13.16
C PHE A 85 -5.88 3.10 12.66
N TYR A 86 -5.12 2.99 11.58
CA TYR A 86 -4.76 1.68 11.01
C TYR A 86 -3.66 0.98 11.80
N ALA A 87 -2.75 1.72 12.44
CA ALA A 87 -1.74 1.16 13.34
C ALA A 87 -2.37 0.35 14.47
N ALA A 88 -3.47 0.84 15.05
CA ALA A 88 -4.20 0.15 16.12
C ALA A 88 -4.86 -1.17 15.65
N ARG A 89 -4.96 -1.39 14.33
CA ARG A 89 -5.56 -2.57 13.69
C ARG A 89 -4.53 -3.55 13.13
N GLY A 90 -3.24 -3.32 13.39
CA GLY A 90 -2.16 -4.20 12.94
C GLY A 90 -1.66 -3.92 11.53
N CYS A 91 -2.19 -2.89 10.85
CA CYS A 91 -1.71 -2.53 9.51
C CYS A 91 -0.23 -2.14 9.50
N VAL A 92 0.36 -2.28 8.32
CA VAL A 92 1.77 -2.02 8.02
C VAL A 92 1.88 -0.82 7.11
N LEU A 93 2.86 0.05 7.35
CA LEU A 93 3.18 1.17 6.49
C LEU A 93 4.28 0.76 5.52
N LEU A 94 4.05 0.88 4.22
CA LEU A 94 5.08 0.78 3.18
C LEU A 94 5.44 2.20 2.73
N ARG A 95 6.72 2.54 2.76
CA ARG A 95 7.24 3.81 2.26
C ARG A 95 8.03 3.60 0.99
N VAL A 96 7.76 4.43 -0.02
CA VAL A 96 8.47 4.43 -1.30
C VAL A 96 8.83 5.87 -1.64
N GLY A 97 10.02 6.31 -1.23
CA GLY A 97 10.39 7.72 -1.34
C GLY A 97 9.45 8.61 -0.52
N PRO A 98 8.78 9.62 -1.12
CA PRO A 98 7.79 10.46 -0.43
C PRO A 98 6.44 9.76 -0.21
N ASP A 99 6.18 8.66 -0.92
CA ASP A 99 4.89 8.00 -0.92
C ASP A 99 4.75 7.04 0.26
N GLU A 100 3.58 7.01 0.86
CA GLU A 100 3.24 6.13 1.97
C GLU A 100 1.95 5.35 1.67
N TYR A 101 2.01 4.03 1.83
CA TYR A 101 0.89 3.11 1.60
C TYR A 101 0.59 2.33 2.88
N VAL A 102 -0.67 2.26 3.29
CA VAL A 102 -1.11 1.48 4.45
C VAL A 102 -1.67 0.15 3.98
N LEU A 103 -1.03 -0.96 4.36
CA LEU A 103 -1.46 -2.30 4.01
C LEU A 103 -2.08 -3.03 5.20
N ALA A 104 -3.13 -3.81 4.96
CA ALA A 104 -3.53 -4.86 5.89
C ALA A 104 -2.37 -5.83 6.14
N GLU A 105 -2.22 -6.27 7.39
CA GLU A 105 -1.13 -7.17 7.81
C GLU A 105 -1.10 -8.46 6.97
N ASP A 106 -2.27 -9.06 6.73
CA ASP A 106 -2.40 -10.30 5.96
C ASP A 106 -2.04 -10.11 4.49
N LEU A 107 -2.33 -8.93 3.91
CA LEU A 107 -1.91 -8.61 2.56
C LEU A 107 -0.39 -8.50 2.49
N ALA A 108 0.22 -7.71 3.38
CA ALA A 108 1.68 -7.56 3.44
C ALA A 108 2.39 -8.91 3.57
N ARG A 109 1.89 -9.77 4.47
CA ARG A 109 2.40 -11.14 4.66
C ARG A 109 2.23 -12.00 3.41
N ARG A 110 1.05 -11.97 2.77
CA ARG A 110 0.76 -12.75 1.55
C ARG A 110 1.67 -12.36 0.38
N LEU A 111 1.98 -11.07 0.27
CA LEU A 111 2.87 -10.54 -0.77
C LEU A 111 4.36 -10.71 -0.44
N GLY A 112 4.69 -11.29 0.72
CA GLY A 112 6.08 -11.56 1.11
C GLY A 112 6.86 -10.31 1.50
N LEU A 113 6.17 -9.20 1.83
CA LEU A 113 6.81 -8.03 2.40
C LEU A 113 7.38 -8.38 3.79
N PRO A 114 8.57 -7.87 4.15
CA PRO A 114 9.21 -8.18 5.43
C PRO A 114 8.42 -7.53 6.58
N THR A 115 7.40 -8.23 7.08
CA THR A 115 6.72 -7.82 8.32
C THR A 115 7.62 -8.18 9.51
N PRO A 116 7.91 -7.26 10.44
CA PRO A 116 8.65 -7.62 11.65
C PRO A 116 7.85 -8.65 12.46
N ALA A 117 8.56 -9.66 12.97
CA ALA A 117 8.01 -10.76 13.77
C ALA A 117 7.51 -10.32 15.14
#